data_AF-A0A5M8PJ08-F1
#
_entry.id   AF-A0A5M8PJ08-F1
#
_cell.length_a   1.000
_cell.length_b   1.000
_cell.length_c   1.000
_cell.angle_alpha   90.00
_cell.angle_beta   90.00
_cell.angle_gamma   90.00
#
_symmetry.space_group_name_H-M   'P 1'
#
loop_
_entity.id
_entity.type
_entity.pdbx_description
1 polymer ?
#
loop_
_entity_poly.entity_id
_entity_poly.type
_entity_poly.pdbx_seq_one_letter_code
_entity_poly.pdbx_strand_id
1 'polypeptide(L)'
;MADYGRDWLRHGYAARLAIVVGSRNDNGLKMFDPRMIWQITGSLFIVCGSVGGGFILSYFTPTVGLGCRSGGYMIYLVIMLGLLATDILVWWLTHDETHSSEHILGRIRNNLERYVSRGEENGEESRTKWQNRAHALILWFRSKSFRGVMKNCIIRPLEIFNTGWLIYTIFAQTFGAYQTCDCLSSDWASSGGYIDFQTYSYYRGNGIYLYWGGATALSIIVMSGGLAYIVHEYCTQSHLSTESYPRAMQGLRLTRRFKKYTAIFRVVPGFGIKLGKLLWWKISNGRSKKGRRSLIWTADTQLYRLNNLESTYTRAR
;
A
#
# COMPACT_ATOMS: atom_id res chain seq x y z
N MET A 1 8.19 2.37 -20.65
CA MET A 1 6.89 2.84 -21.20
C MET A 1 7.00 3.97 -22.23
N ALA A 2 8.19 4.44 -22.59
CA ALA A 2 8.37 5.62 -23.46
C ALA A 2 8.96 5.35 -24.84
N ASP A 3 9.35 4.12 -25.13
CA ASP A 3 10.10 3.83 -26.35
C ASP A 3 9.23 3.78 -27.62
N TYR A 4 7.89 3.86 -27.47
CA TYR A 4 6.93 3.69 -28.58
C TYR A 4 6.23 4.96 -29.06
N GLY A 5 6.67 6.17 -28.67
CA GLY A 5 6.12 7.42 -29.20
C GLY A 5 4.60 7.58 -29.05
N ARG A 6 3.97 8.49 -29.83
CA ARG A 6 2.50 8.74 -29.81
C ARG A 6 1.65 7.55 -30.28
N ASP A 7 2.26 6.53 -30.89
CA ASP A 7 1.60 5.37 -31.49
C ASP A 7 1.73 4.08 -30.66
N TRP A 8 2.05 4.20 -29.37
CA TRP A 8 2.17 3.03 -28.49
C TRP A 8 0.90 2.16 -28.42
N LEU A 9 -0.28 2.71 -28.72
CA LEU A 9 -1.54 1.96 -28.84
C LEU A 9 -1.71 1.18 -30.16
N ARG A 10 -0.85 1.42 -31.17
CA ARG A 10 -0.85 0.68 -32.43
C ARG A 10 -0.66 -0.83 -32.21
N HIS A 11 0.02 -1.19 -31.13
CA HIS A 11 0.13 -2.57 -30.63
C HIS A 11 -0.58 -2.69 -29.28
N GLY A 12 -1.90 -2.46 -29.27
CA GLY A 12 -2.71 -2.41 -28.05
C GLY A 12 -2.53 -3.59 -27.11
N TYR A 13 -2.32 -4.81 -27.64
CA TYR A 13 -2.02 -5.99 -26.83
C TYR A 13 -0.67 -5.88 -26.12
N ALA A 14 0.41 -5.59 -26.84
CA ALA A 14 1.76 -5.47 -26.26
C ALA A 14 1.88 -4.29 -25.29
N ALA A 15 1.22 -3.17 -25.58
CA ALA A 15 1.16 -2.02 -24.69
C ALA A 15 0.40 -2.31 -23.40
N ARG A 16 -0.77 -2.95 -23.49
CA ARG A 16 -1.53 -3.40 -22.30
C ARG A 16 -0.72 -4.41 -21.50
N LEU A 17 -0.07 -5.37 -22.17
CA LEU A 17 0.80 -6.35 -21.53
C LEU A 17 1.99 -5.68 -20.82
N ALA A 18 2.66 -4.72 -21.46
CA ALA A 18 3.77 -4.00 -20.85
C ALA A 18 3.35 -3.08 -19.70
N ILE A 19 2.11 -2.58 -19.69
CA ILE A 19 1.53 -1.83 -18.56
C ILE A 19 1.20 -2.73 -17.39
N VAL A 20 0.59 -3.88 -17.66
CA VAL A 20 0.13 -4.81 -16.61
C VAL A 20 1.29 -5.63 -16.04
N VAL A 21 2.22 -6.08 -16.90
CA VAL A 21 3.33 -6.99 -16.53
C VAL A 21 4.60 -6.22 -16.17
N GLY A 22 4.74 -4.97 -16.63
CA GLY A 22 6.00 -4.22 -16.51
C GLY A 22 7.03 -4.63 -17.56
N SER A 23 8.03 -3.78 -17.78
CA SER A 23 9.11 -4.06 -18.73
C SER A 23 10.04 -5.16 -18.17
N ARG A 24 10.23 -6.24 -18.93
CA ARG A 24 11.04 -7.43 -18.56
C ARG A 24 12.51 -7.12 -18.23
N ASN A 25 12.99 -5.93 -18.59
CA ASN A 25 14.39 -5.50 -18.39
C ASN A 25 14.52 -4.30 -17.44
N ASP A 26 13.41 -3.79 -16.91
CA ASP A 26 13.47 -2.80 -15.84
C ASP A 26 13.69 -3.60 -14.56
N ASN A 27 14.97 -3.74 -14.16
CA ASN A 27 15.37 -4.22 -12.83
C ASN A 27 14.30 -3.81 -11.80
N GLY A 28 13.51 -4.80 -11.34
CA GLY A 28 12.22 -4.61 -10.69
C GLY A 28 12.27 -3.58 -9.57
N LEU A 29 11.10 -2.97 -9.25
CA LEU A 29 10.92 -1.88 -8.26
C LEU A 29 12.00 -1.91 -7.18
N LYS A 30 13.10 -1.21 -7.43
CA LYS A 30 14.25 -1.25 -6.54
C LYS A 30 13.86 -0.55 -5.24
N MET A 31 14.27 -1.18 -4.14
CA MET A 31 14.07 -0.79 -2.74
C MET A 31 13.63 0.68 -2.53
N PHE A 32 12.46 0.83 -1.90
CA PHE A 32 11.94 2.05 -1.28
C PHE A 32 11.80 3.19 -2.28
N ASP A 33 10.84 3.08 -3.21
CA ASP A 33 10.40 4.25 -3.97
C ASP A 33 9.83 5.28 -2.97
N PRO A 34 10.38 6.52 -2.91
CA PRO A 34 9.86 7.56 -2.03
C PRO A 34 8.35 7.80 -2.17
N ARG A 35 7.78 7.50 -3.35
CA ARG A 35 6.33 7.58 -3.57
C ARG A 35 5.57 6.55 -2.76
N MET A 36 6.09 5.32 -2.69
CA MET A 36 5.47 4.24 -1.93
C MET A 36 5.58 4.50 -0.43
N ILE A 37 6.73 5.01 0.05
CA ILE A 37 6.87 5.45 1.45
C ILE A 37 5.84 6.53 1.77
N TRP A 38 5.70 7.55 0.92
CA TRP A 38 4.72 8.61 1.12
C TRP A 38 3.29 8.07 1.20
N GLN A 39 2.93 7.09 0.36
CA GLN A 39 1.62 6.43 0.42
C GLN A 39 1.43 5.67 1.73
N ILE A 40 2.43 4.89 2.17
CA ILE A 40 2.38 4.15 3.44
C ILE A 40 2.23 5.12 4.62
N THR A 41 3.05 6.18 4.67
CA THR A 41 2.98 7.21 5.71
C THR A 41 1.64 7.93 5.70
N GLY A 42 1.11 8.24 4.51
CA GLY A 42 -0.22 8.83 4.36
C GLY A 42 -1.33 7.92 4.90
N SER A 43 -1.32 6.63 4.55
CA SER A 43 -2.28 5.67 5.09
C SER A 43 -2.16 5.52 6.61
N LEU A 44 -0.93 5.50 7.14
CA LEU A 44 -0.67 5.40 8.56
C LEU A 44 -1.23 6.64 9.29
N PHE A 45 -0.98 7.83 8.76
CA PHE A 45 -1.51 9.07 9.32
C PHE A 45 -3.04 9.08 9.35
N ILE A 46 -3.68 8.62 8.26
CA ILE A 46 -5.15 8.56 8.17
C ILE A 46 -5.72 7.60 9.23
N VAL A 47 -5.16 6.40 9.35
CA VAL A 47 -5.66 5.37 10.28
C VAL A 47 -5.33 5.74 11.72
N CYS A 48 -4.09 6.13 12.03
CA CYS A 48 -3.71 6.52 13.39
C CYS A 48 -4.41 7.81 13.83
N GLY A 49 -4.64 8.76 12.93
CA GLY A 49 -5.35 9.99 13.23
C GLY A 49 -6.82 9.74 13.57
N SER A 50 -7.52 8.88 12.81
CA SER A 50 -8.91 8.54 13.08
C SER A 50 -9.08 7.70 14.34
N VAL A 51 -8.27 6.66 14.51
CA VAL A 51 -8.29 5.81 15.70
C VAL A 51 -7.85 6.59 16.94
N GLY A 52 -6.84 7.46 16.80
CA GLY A 52 -6.38 8.34 17.88
C GLY A 52 -7.48 9.30 18.34
N GLY A 53 -8.26 9.88 17.42
CA GLY A 53 -9.44 10.66 17.77
C GLY A 53 -10.48 9.85 18.54
N GLY A 54 -10.82 8.65 18.06
CA GLY A 54 -11.76 7.74 18.76
C GLY A 54 -11.26 7.30 20.13
N PHE A 55 -9.95 7.05 20.26
CA PHE A 55 -9.30 6.71 21.51
C PHE A 55 -9.34 7.88 22.51
N ILE A 56 -8.96 9.09 22.11
CA ILE A 56 -9.00 10.29 22.97
C ILE A 56 -10.43 10.51 23.47
N LEU A 57 -11.43 10.43 22.59
CA LEU A 57 -12.84 10.52 23.00
C LEU A 57 -13.20 9.43 24.02
N SER A 58 -12.80 8.19 23.77
CA SER A 58 -13.18 7.07 24.64
C SER A 58 -12.45 7.08 25.99
N TYR A 59 -11.24 7.62 26.05
CA TYR A 59 -10.42 7.67 27.25
C TYR A 59 -10.83 8.80 28.20
N PHE A 60 -11.27 9.94 27.66
CA PHE A 60 -11.64 11.12 28.46
C PHE A 60 -13.14 11.25 28.74
N THR A 61 -13.96 10.26 28.37
CA THR A 61 -15.43 10.31 28.58
C THR A 61 -15.97 9.01 29.15
N PRO A 62 -17.04 9.08 29.97
CA PRO A 62 -17.03 9.47 31.40
C PRO A 62 -16.31 8.45 32.31
N THR A 63 -15.65 7.45 31.75
CA THR A 63 -14.78 6.53 32.50
C THR A 63 -13.36 7.03 32.33
N VAL A 64 -12.81 7.68 33.35
CA VAL A 64 -11.42 8.13 33.31
C VAL A 64 -10.54 6.89 33.41
N GLY A 65 -9.85 6.53 32.31
CA GLY A 65 -8.98 5.36 32.26
C GLY A 65 -9.22 4.47 31.04
N LEU A 66 -8.67 3.26 31.09
CA LEU A 66 -8.64 2.33 29.97
C LEU A 66 -9.85 1.38 30.03
N GLY A 67 -11.04 1.87 29.67
CA GLY A 67 -12.26 1.06 29.59
C GLY A 67 -12.34 0.19 28.33
N CYS A 68 -13.34 -0.69 28.22
CA CYS A 68 -13.52 -1.62 27.09
C CYS A 68 -13.46 -0.92 25.71
N ARG A 69 -14.01 0.29 25.60
CA ARG A 69 -14.02 1.07 24.35
C ARG A 69 -12.62 1.48 23.92
N SER A 70 -11.92 2.18 24.83
CA SER A 70 -10.55 2.65 24.59
C SER A 70 -9.56 1.50 24.43
N GLY A 71 -9.74 0.41 25.18
CA GLY A 71 -8.98 -0.84 25.06
C GLY A 71 -9.18 -1.51 23.70
N GLY A 72 -10.41 -1.52 23.17
CA GLY A 72 -10.71 -2.00 21.83
C GLY A 72 -9.91 -1.28 20.74
N TYR A 73 -9.85 0.06 20.80
CA TYR A 73 -9.04 0.86 19.88
C TYR A 73 -7.52 0.65 20.06
N MET A 74 -7.06 0.49 21.30
CA MET A 74 -5.66 0.18 21.60
C MET A 74 -5.23 -1.16 21.00
N ILE A 75 -6.04 -2.22 21.18
CA ILE A 75 -5.76 -3.55 20.61
C ILE A 75 -5.68 -3.46 19.09
N TYR A 76 -6.67 -2.81 18.47
CA TYR A 76 -6.67 -2.59 17.02
C TYR A 76 -5.39 -1.91 16.55
N LEU A 77 -4.98 -0.83 17.23
CA LEU A 77 -3.80 -0.05 16.88
C LEU A 77 -2.51 -0.87 17.04
N VAL A 78 -2.38 -1.63 18.13
CA VAL A 78 -1.20 -2.48 18.37
C VAL A 78 -1.09 -3.58 17.31
N ILE A 79 -2.18 -4.27 17.00
CA ILE A 79 -2.19 -5.32 15.95
C ILE A 79 -1.87 -4.70 14.60
N MET A 80 -2.46 -3.55 14.26
CA MET A 80 -2.21 -2.83 13.01
C MET A 80 -0.74 -2.41 12.86
N LEU A 81 -0.15 -1.83 13.90
CA LEU A 81 1.27 -1.44 13.90
C LEU A 81 2.20 -2.66 13.84
N GLY A 82 1.86 -3.74 14.54
CA GLY A 82 2.58 -5.00 14.45
C GLY A 82 2.54 -5.62 13.06
N LEU A 83 1.38 -5.61 12.41
CA LEU A 83 1.21 -6.03 11.01
C LEU A 83 2.04 -5.18 10.05
N LEU A 84 2.03 -3.86 10.20
CA LEU A 84 2.83 -2.96 9.38
C LEU A 84 4.33 -3.20 9.60
N ALA A 85 4.78 -3.32 10.85
CA ALA A 85 6.18 -3.57 11.18
C ALA A 85 6.66 -4.93 10.64
N THR A 86 5.84 -5.97 10.76
CA THR A 86 6.15 -7.30 10.21
C THR A 86 6.16 -7.31 8.69
N ASP A 87 5.26 -6.61 8.00
CA ASP A 87 5.30 -6.51 6.53
C ASP A 87 6.54 -5.74 6.06
N ILE A 88 6.90 -4.62 6.72
CA ILE A 88 8.12 -3.88 6.44
C ILE A 88 9.36 -4.76 6.69
N LEU A 89 9.37 -5.52 7.79
CA LEU A 89 10.48 -6.41 8.14
C LEU A 89 10.61 -7.57 7.13
N VAL A 90 9.50 -8.24 6.78
CA VAL A 90 9.50 -9.31 5.77
C VAL A 90 9.96 -8.76 4.44
N TRP A 91 9.50 -7.57 4.05
CA TRP A 91 9.91 -6.94 2.80
C TRP A 91 11.39 -6.54 2.81
N TRP A 92 11.90 -6.08 3.96
CA TRP A 92 13.33 -5.78 4.15
C TRP A 92 14.20 -7.04 4.06
N LEU A 93 13.81 -8.12 4.74
CA LEU A 93 14.54 -9.39 4.77
C LEU A 93 14.50 -10.13 3.41
N THR A 94 13.38 -10.06 2.69
CA THR A 94 13.21 -10.77 1.41
C THR A 94 13.60 -9.92 0.19
N HIS A 95 14.17 -8.74 0.42
CA HIS A 95 14.55 -7.83 -0.65
C HIS A 95 15.51 -8.48 -1.66
N ASP A 96 16.52 -9.19 -1.17
CA ASP A 96 17.58 -9.78 -2.00
C ASP A 96 17.13 -11.05 -2.74
N GLU A 97 16.20 -11.83 -2.17
CA GLU A 97 15.75 -13.10 -2.76
C GLU A 97 14.92 -12.93 -4.02
N THR A 98 14.25 -11.78 -4.16
CA THR A 98 13.30 -11.52 -5.26
C THR A 98 14.01 -11.53 -6.62
N HIS A 99 15.24 -11.02 -6.70
CA HIS A 99 16.01 -10.99 -7.94
C HIS A 99 16.53 -12.39 -8.35
N SER A 100 16.83 -13.25 -7.38
CA SER A 100 17.34 -14.60 -7.63
C SER A 100 16.21 -15.55 -8.05
N SER A 101 15.04 -15.43 -7.41
CA SER A 101 13.91 -16.33 -7.64
C SER A 101 13.31 -16.21 -9.03
N GLU A 102 13.23 -15.03 -9.63
CA GLU A 102 12.70 -14.89 -11.00
C GLU A 102 13.58 -15.61 -12.03
N HIS A 103 14.90 -15.54 -11.88
CA HIS A 103 15.82 -16.23 -12.78
C HIS A 103 15.73 -17.76 -12.63
N ILE A 104 15.54 -18.26 -11.40
CA ILE A 104 15.38 -19.68 -11.12
C ILE A 104 14.03 -20.19 -11.63
N LEU A 105 12.94 -19.47 -11.35
CA LEU A 105 11.59 -19.82 -11.81
C LEU A 105 11.49 -19.78 -13.34
N GLY A 106 12.14 -18.82 -14.00
CA GLY A 106 12.24 -18.80 -15.45
C GLY A 106 12.93 -20.04 -16.02
N ARG A 107 14.04 -20.48 -15.39
CA ARG A 107 14.72 -21.73 -15.77
C ARG A 107 13.86 -22.96 -15.52
N ILE A 108 13.18 -23.04 -14.37
CA ILE A 108 12.31 -24.17 -14.04
C ILE A 108 11.14 -24.24 -15.01
N ARG A 109 10.49 -23.11 -15.31
CA ARG A 109 9.37 -23.06 -16.27
C ARG A 109 9.80 -23.53 -17.66
N ASN A 110 10.91 -23.01 -18.18
CA ASN A 110 11.42 -23.40 -19.49
C ASN A 110 11.85 -24.88 -19.54
N ASN A 111 12.29 -25.46 -18.42
CA ASN A 111 12.59 -26.89 -18.34
C ASN A 111 11.31 -27.72 -18.27
N LEU A 112 10.32 -27.29 -17.49
CA LEU A 112 9.04 -27.97 -17.36
C LEU A 112 8.28 -28.00 -18.70
N GLU A 113 8.27 -26.90 -19.45
CA GLU A 113 7.70 -26.84 -20.81
C GLU A 113 8.36 -27.90 -21.71
N ARG A 114 9.69 -28.06 -21.64
CA ARG A 114 10.41 -29.08 -22.40
C ARG A 114 10.07 -30.51 -21.98
N TYR A 115 9.87 -30.77 -20.70
CA TYR A 115 9.47 -32.10 -20.22
C TYR A 115 8.03 -32.44 -20.59
N VAL A 116 7.11 -31.47 -20.50
CA VAL A 116 5.71 -31.65 -20.90
C VAL A 116 5.62 -31.93 -22.39
N SER A 117 6.28 -31.14 -23.24
CA SER A 117 6.28 -31.37 -24.69
C SER A 117 6.88 -32.72 -25.09
N ARG A 118 7.85 -33.24 -24.32
CA ARG A 118 8.48 -34.54 -24.60
C ARG A 118 7.69 -35.74 -24.06
N GLY A 119 6.87 -35.52 -23.03
CA GLY A 119 5.99 -36.55 -22.47
C GLY A 119 4.78 -36.89 -23.34
N GLU A 120 4.39 -35.99 -24.25
CA GLU A 120 3.26 -36.18 -25.17
C GLU A 120 3.58 -37.17 -26.32
N GLU A 121 4.86 -37.41 -26.63
CA GLU A 121 5.28 -38.34 -27.69
C GLU A 121 5.34 -39.82 -27.24
N ASN A 122 5.48 -40.11 -25.94
CA ASN A 122 5.74 -41.46 -25.44
C ASN A 122 4.56 -41.95 -24.59
N GLY A 123 3.61 -42.66 -25.20
CA GLY A 123 2.36 -43.13 -24.61
C GLY A 123 2.48 -44.15 -23.45
N GLU A 124 2.97 -43.72 -22.29
CA GLU A 124 2.92 -44.47 -21.02
C GLU A 124 2.01 -43.75 -20.00
N GLU A 125 0.72 -44.13 -20.02
CA GLU A 125 -0.39 -43.27 -19.57
C GLU A 125 -0.75 -43.32 -18.07
N SER A 126 -0.33 -44.35 -17.30
CA SER A 126 -1.00 -44.62 -16.00
C SER A 126 -0.15 -44.53 -14.72
N ARG A 127 1.15 -44.88 -14.73
CA ARG A 127 2.00 -44.85 -13.52
C ARG A 127 2.70 -43.50 -13.27
N THR A 128 2.92 -42.71 -14.31
CA THR A 128 3.60 -41.40 -14.28
C THR A 128 2.73 -40.30 -13.66
N LYS A 129 1.40 -40.45 -13.65
CA LYS A 129 0.46 -39.39 -13.25
C LYS A 129 0.54 -39.00 -11.76
N TRP A 130 0.77 -39.97 -10.87
CA TRP A 130 0.89 -39.71 -9.43
C TRP A 130 2.25 -39.13 -9.03
N GLN A 131 3.33 -39.66 -9.60
CA GLN A 131 4.69 -39.12 -9.37
C GLN A 131 4.81 -37.69 -9.90
N ASN A 132 4.21 -37.41 -11.06
CA ASN A 132 4.17 -36.05 -11.62
C ASN A 132 3.34 -35.09 -10.75
N ARG A 133 2.24 -35.55 -10.14
CA ARG A 133 1.46 -34.73 -9.19
C ARG A 133 2.22 -34.46 -7.88
N ALA A 134 2.91 -35.45 -7.33
CA ALA A 134 3.72 -35.29 -6.12
C ALA A 134 4.91 -34.35 -6.35
N HIS A 135 5.63 -34.51 -7.46
CA HIS A 135 6.71 -33.60 -7.85
C HIS A 135 6.18 -32.19 -8.14
N ALA A 136 5.03 -32.06 -8.79
CA ALA A 136 4.40 -30.76 -9.01
C ALA A 136 4.01 -30.08 -7.69
N LEU A 137 3.51 -30.83 -6.69
CA LEU A 137 3.21 -30.30 -5.37
C LEU A 137 4.47 -29.89 -4.60
N ILE A 138 5.52 -30.71 -4.62
CA ILE A 138 6.80 -30.39 -3.95
C ILE A 138 7.45 -29.16 -4.60
N LEU A 139 7.45 -29.09 -5.93
CA LEU A 139 7.93 -27.92 -6.66
C LEU A 139 7.04 -26.71 -6.41
N TRP A 140 5.72 -26.87 -6.31
CA TRP A 140 4.80 -25.80 -5.95
C TRP A 140 5.10 -25.26 -4.55
N PHE A 141 5.24 -26.13 -3.55
CA PHE A 141 5.61 -25.76 -2.18
C PHE A 141 6.98 -25.10 -2.11
N ARG A 142 7.98 -25.66 -2.80
CA ARG A 142 9.34 -25.10 -2.85
C ARG A 142 9.43 -23.81 -3.67
N SER A 143 8.52 -23.60 -4.62
CA SER A 143 8.44 -22.36 -5.42
C SER A 143 7.74 -21.22 -4.69
N LYS A 144 6.95 -21.50 -3.64
CA LYS A 144 6.36 -20.43 -2.85
C LYS A 144 7.46 -19.72 -2.09
N SER A 145 7.84 -18.55 -2.61
CA SER A 145 8.69 -17.59 -1.90
C SER A 145 8.21 -17.48 -0.46
N PHE A 146 9.15 -17.50 0.49
CA PHE A 146 8.88 -17.36 1.92
C PHE A 146 7.93 -16.18 2.20
N ARG A 147 8.11 -15.07 1.47
CA ARG A 147 7.22 -13.90 1.48
C ARG A 147 5.76 -14.24 1.17
N GLY A 148 5.52 -15.06 0.16
CA GLY A 148 4.20 -15.50 -0.25
C GLY A 148 3.52 -16.39 0.79
N VAL A 149 4.30 -17.22 1.50
CA VAL A 149 3.79 -18.02 2.63
C VAL A 149 3.43 -17.12 3.80
N MET A 150 4.36 -16.27 4.26
CA MET A 150 4.12 -15.31 5.34
C MET A 150 2.90 -14.43 5.07
N LYS A 151 2.81 -13.87 3.86
CA LYS A 151 1.70 -12.99 3.48
C LYS A 151 0.35 -13.71 3.51
N ASN A 152 0.27 -14.91 2.95
CA ASN A 152 -1.01 -15.61 2.81
C ASN A 152 -1.44 -16.36 4.07
N CYS A 153 -0.49 -16.91 4.84
CA CYS A 153 -0.78 -17.75 6.00
C CYS A 153 -0.81 -16.99 7.32
N ILE A 154 -0.10 -15.87 7.44
CA ILE A 154 0.01 -15.12 8.71
C ILE A 154 -0.59 -13.73 8.58
N ILE A 155 -0.09 -12.92 7.64
CA ILE A 155 -0.48 -11.50 7.54
C ILE A 155 -1.96 -11.37 7.17
N ARG A 156 -2.43 -12.04 6.11
CA ARG A 156 -3.83 -11.95 5.66
C ARG A 156 -4.86 -12.39 6.71
N PRO A 157 -4.73 -13.55 7.37
CA PRO A 157 -5.67 -13.93 8.42
C PRO A 157 -5.68 -12.92 9.58
N LEU A 158 -4.52 -12.40 9.96
CA LEU A 158 -4.40 -11.43 11.03
C LEU A 158 -4.97 -10.05 10.64
N GLU A 159 -4.88 -9.65 9.36
CA GLU A 159 -5.59 -8.49 8.80
C GLU A 159 -7.12 -8.67 8.86
N ILE A 160 -7.63 -9.85 8.49
CA ILE A 160 -9.06 -10.17 8.57
C ILE A 160 -9.53 -10.13 10.03
N PHE A 161 -8.77 -10.72 10.94
CA PHE A 161 -9.06 -10.69 12.37
C PHE A 161 -9.07 -9.25 12.89
N ASN A 162 -8.05 -8.44 12.58
CA ASN A 162 -7.98 -7.04 13.00
C ASN A 162 -9.14 -6.19 12.45
N THR A 163 -9.55 -6.46 11.20
CA THR A 163 -10.71 -5.81 10.58
C THR A 163 -12.01 -6.22 11.27
N GLY A 164 -12.17 -7.51 11.56
CA GLY A 164 -13.30 -8.04 12.32
C GLY A 164 -13.39 -7.43 13.72
N TRP A 165 -12.24 -7.26 14.39
CA TRP A 165 -12.15 -6.60 15.69
C TRP A 165 -12.63 -5.14 15.64
N LEU A 166 -12.18 -4.37 14.63
CA LEU A 166 -12.65 -2.99 14.45
C LEU A 166 -14.17 -2.91 14.21
N ILE A 167 -14.69 -3.79 13.36
CA ILE A 167 -16.14 -3.89 13.08
C ILE A 167 -16.89 -4.21 14.38
N TYR A 168 -16.41 -5.17 15.15
CA TYR A 168 -16.98 -5.52 16.45
C TYR A 168 -17.01 -4.31 17.39
N THR A 169 -15.91 -3.55 17.52
CA THR A 169 -15.87 -2.35 18.37
C THR A 169 -16.92 -1.31 17.95
N ILE A 170 -17.10 -1.08 16.65
CA ILE A 170 -18.10 -0.14 16.14
C ILE A 170 -19.52 -0.62 16.47
N PHE A 171 -19.83 -1.90 16.26
CA PHE A 171 -21.15 -2.45 16.58
C PHE A 171 -21.42 -2.46 18.08
N ALA A 172 -20.45 -2.86 18.89
CA ALA A 172 -20.57 -2.86 20.34
C ALA A 172 -20.80 -1.45 20.90
N GLN A 173 -20.17 -0.43 20.29
CA GLN A 173 -20.44 0.97 20.64
C GLN A 173 -21.84 1.43 20.18
N THR A 174 -22.27 1.04 18.98
CA THR A 174 -23.55 1.44 18.39
C THR A 174 -24.74 0.85 19.13
N PHE A 175 -24.66 -0.42 19.53
CA PHE A 175 -25.70 -1.11 20.29
C PHE A 175 -25.59 -0.91 21.80
N GLY A 176 -24.61 -0.16 22.29
CA GLY A 176 -24.41 0.06 23.71
C GLY A 176 -23.96 -1.18 24.48
N ALA A 177 -23.38 -2.19 23.82
CA ALA A 177 -22.82 -3.37 24.48
C ALA A 177 -21.70 -3.01 25.48
N TYR A 178 -21.05 -1.86 25.30
CA TYR A 178 -20.08 -1.30 26.24
C TYR A 178 -20.71 -0.42 27.35
N GLN A 179 -22.01 -0.54 27.62
CA GLN A 179 -22.67 0.18 28.73
C GLN A 179 -22.87 -0.71 29.97
N THR A 180 -22.18 -1.84 30.07
CA THR A 180 -22.17 -2.67 31.28
C THR A 180 -21.26 -2.07 32.35
N CYS A 181 -21.58 -2.30 33.63
CA CYS A 181 -20.76 -1.85 34.75
C CYS A 181 -19.30 -2.32 34.60
N ASP A 182 -19.08 -3.60 34.28
CA ASP A 182 -17.75 -4.19 34.10
C ASP A 182 -16.92 -3.50 32.99
N CYS A 183 -17.57 -3.03 31.92
CA CYS A 183 -16.86 -2.33 30.86
C CYS A 183 -16.60 -0.85 31.18
N LEU A 184 -17.37 -0.28 32.09
CA LEU A 184 -17.24 1.10 32.53
C LEU A 184 -16.26 1.22 33.71
N SER A 185 -16.23 0.25 34.63
CA SER A 185 -15.16 0.12 35.61
C SER A 185 -13.91 -0.38 34.90
N SER A 186 -12.93 0.50 34.69
CA SER A 186 -11.67 0.20 33.99
C SER A 186 -10.83 -0.88 34.71
N ASP A 187 -11.18 -2.15 34.57
CA ASP A 187 -10.45 -3.31 35.12
C ASP A 187 -9.09 -3.54 34.47
N TRP A 188 -8.82 -2.87 33.35
CA TRP A 188 -7.58 -3.03 32.60
C TRP A 188 -6.41 -2.26 33.23
N ALA A 189 -6.69 -1.31 34.12
CA ALA A 189 -5.67 -0.61 34.90
C ALA A 189 -5.44 -1.32 36.23
N SER A 190 -4.17 -1.44 36.65
CA SER A 190 -3.79 -2.20 37.84
C SER A 190 -4.41 -1.71 39.16
N SER A 191 -4.94 -0.48 39.19
CA SER A 191 -5.60 0.10 40.37
C SER A 191 -7.11 -0.12 40.41
N GLY A 192 -7.70 -0.77 39.39
CA GLY A 192 -9.13 -0.75 39.15
C GLY A 192 -9.60 0.64 38.68
N GLY A 193 -10.67 0.66 37.89
CA GLY A 193 -11.30 1.89 37.45
C GLY A 193 -12.55 2.21 38.26
N TYR A 194 -12.84 3.49 38.46
CA TYR A 194 -14.08 3.93 39.08
C TYR A 194 -15.02 4.52 38.03
N ILE A 195 -16.32 4.33 38.24
CA ILE A 195 -17.36 5.03 37.46
C ILE A 195 -17.65 6.33 38.19
N ASP A 196 -17.38 7.46 37.53
CA ASP A 196 -17.68 8.77 38.09
C ASP A 196 -19.12 9.18 37.72
N PHE A 197 -20.02 9.12 38.71
CA PHE A 197 -21.41 9.57 38.58
C PHE A 197 -21.55 11.10 38.73
N GLN A 198 -20.45 11.86 38.76
CA GLN A 198 -20.52 13.31 38.87
C GLN A 198 -21.37 13.95 37.78
N THR A 199 -22.10 14.98 38.18
CA THR A 199 -23.00 15.76 37.33
C THR A 199 -22.25 16.44 36.19
N TYR A 200 -22.96 16.66 35.07
CA TYR A 200 -22.47 17.35 33.86
C TYR A 200 -21.65 18.64 34.14
N SER A 201 -21.94 19.35 35.24
CA SER A 201 -21.20 20.53 35.69
C SER A 201 -19.72 20.26 35.98
N TYR A 202 -19.37 19.12 36.58
CA TYR A 202 -17.98 18.77 36.87
C TYR A 202 -17.15 18.59 35.59
N TYR A 203 -17.70 17.83 34.65
CA TYR A 203 -17.07 17.58 33.36
C TYR A 203 -16.89 18.86 32.53
N ARG A 204 -17.85 19.79 32.62
CA ARG A 204 -17.74 21.10 32.00
C ARG A 204 -16.61 21.94 32.61
N GLY A 205 -16.42 21.89 33.93
CA GLY A 205 -15.34 22.58 34.64
C GLY A 205 -13.94 22.06 34.28
N ASN A 206 -13.81 20.76 34.02
CA ASN A 206 -12.53 20.11 33.70
C ASN A 206 -12.14 20.15 32.20
N GLY A 207 -12.82 20.97 31.40
CA GLY A 207 -12.41 21.19 30.01
C GLY A 207 -12.67 20.01 29.06
N ILE A 208 -13.57 19.08 29.39
CA ILE A 208 -13.90 17.93 28.52
C ILE A 208 -14.40 18.35 27.14
N TYR A 209 -15.03 19.52 27.04
CA TYR A 209 -15.43 20.09 25.76
C TYR A 209 -14.23 20.33 24.81
N LEU A 210 -13.04 20.62 25.34
CA LEU A 210 -11.82 20.78 24.54
C LEU A 210 -11.33 19.45 23.98
N TYR A 211 -11.36 18.38 24.79
CA TYR A 211 -10.98 17.04 24.34
C TYR A 211 -11.97 16.51 23.30
N TRP A 212 -13.27 16.70 23.53
CA TRP A 212 -14.31 16.35 22.57
C TRP A 212 -14.16 17.13 21.26
N GLY A 213 -14.15 18.46 21.34
CA GLY A 213 -13.99 19.32 20.18
C GLY A 213 -12.70 19.03 19.42
N GLY A 214 -11.59 18.85 20.15
CA GLY A 214 -10.28 18.53 19.58
C GLY A 214 -10.24 17.19 18.85
N ALA A 215 -10.78 16.13 19.46
CA ALA A 215 -10.78 14.81 18.86
C ALA A 215 -11.75 14.69 17.67
N THR A 216 -12.91 15.35 17.74
CA THR A 216 -13.84 15.47 16.61
C THR A 216 -13.21 16.27 15.46
N ALA A 217 -12.61 17.43 15.75
CA ALA A 217 -11.92 18.24 14.75
C ALA A 217 -10.78 17.47 14.08
N LEU A 218 -9.96 16.76 14.87
CA LEU A 218 -8.88 15.91 14.37
C LEU A 218 -9.43 14.85 13.41
N SER A 219 -10.47 14.13 13.82
CA SER A 219 -11.07 13.06 13.01
C SER A 219 -11.66 13.60 11.70
N ILE A 220 -12.37 14.73 11.74
CA ILE A 220 -12.92 15.40 10.56
C ILE A 220 -11.80 15.81 9.61
N ILE A 221 -10.77 16.51 10.11
CA ILE A 221 -9.65 16.98 9.29
C ILE A 221 -8.95 15.80 8.60
N VAL A 222 -8.67 14.73 9.34
CA VAL A 222 -7.97 13.54 8.82
C VAL A 222 -8.82 12.82 7.76
N MET A 223 -10.12 12.61 8.01
CA MET A 223 -11.03 11.97 7.06
C MET A 223 -11.28 12.82 5.81
N SER A 224 -11.53 14.12 5.98
CA SER A 224 -11.69 15.05 4.86
C SER A 224 -10.43 15.14 4.02
N GLY A 225 -9.25 15.19 4.65
CA GLY A 225 -7.96 15.16 3.96
C GLY A 225 -7.75 13.86 3.17
N GLY A 226 -8.05 12.71 3.77
CA GLY A 226 -7.97 11.41 3.12
C GLY A 226 -8.92 11.28 1.93
N LEU A 227 -10.18 11.70 2.08
CA LEU A 227 -11.17 11.69 1.00
C LEU A 227 -10.75 12.62 -0.14
N ALA A 228 -10.30 13.85 0.18
CA ALA A 228 -9.81 14.80 -0.81
C ALA A 228 -8.63 14.21 -1.61
N TYR A 229 -7.72 13.49 -0.95
CA TYR A 229 -6.61 12.81 -1.60
C TYR A 229 -7.08 11.70 -2.57
N ILE A 230 -8.01 10.84 -2.13
CA ILE A 230 -8.56 9.77 -2.97
C ILE A 230 -9.27 10.34 -4.20
N VAL A 231 -10.10 11.37 -4.02
CA VAL A 231 -10.79 12.06 -5.12
C VAL A 231 -9.78 12.69 -6.07
N HIS A 232 -8.74 13.34 -5.55
CA HIS A 232 -7.68 13.90 -6.38
C HIS A 232 -6.99 12.83 -7.23
N GLU A 233 -6.56 11.71 -6.62
CA GLU A 233 -5.93 10.62 -7.37
C GLU A 233 -6.87 10.02 -8.41
N TYR A 234 -8.12 9.77 -8.06
CA TYR A 234 -9.15 9.29 -8.99
C TYR A 234 -9.30 10.22 -10.20
N CYS A 235 -9.44 11.54 -9.98
CA CYS A 235 -9.53 12.53 -11.04
C CYS A 235 -8.27 12.56 -11.94
N THR A 236 -7.09 12.25 -11.39
CA THR A 236 -5.87 12.22 -12.20
C THR A 236 -5.70 10.95 -13.03
N GLN A 237 -6.31 9.84 -12.63
CA GLN A 237 -6.12 8.52 -13.24
C GLN A 237 -7.34 8.05 -14.07
N SER A 238 -8.52 8.64 -13.87
CA SER A 238 -9.77 8.20 -14.52
C SER A 238 -9.74 8.16 -16.05
N HIS A 239 -8.95 9.02 -16.71
CA HIS A 239 -8.82 9.00 -18.17
C HIS A 239 -8.16 7.72 -18.72
N LEU A 240 -7.44 6.96 -17.89
CA LEU A 240 -6.77 5.72 -18.28
C LEU A 240 -7.73 4.54 -18.43
N SER A 241 -8.93 4.60 -17.83
CA SER A 241 -9.94 3.53 -17.97
C SER A 241 -10.81 3.67 -19.22
N THR A 242 -10.66 4.76 -19.98
CA THR A 242 -11.50 5.02 -21.15
C THR A 242 -11.00 4.25 -22.37
N GLU A 243 -11.86 3.40 -22.95
CA GLU A 243 -11.54 2.61 -24.14
C GLU A 243 -11.46 3.46 -25.43
N SER A 244 -12.31 4.48 -25.54
CA SER A 244 -12.34 5.37 -26.70
C SER A 244 -11.19 6.38 -26.67
N TYR A 245 -10.28 6.28 -27.63
CA TYR A 245 -9.14 7.18 -27.78
C TYR A 245 -9.50 8.68 -27.78
N PRO A 246 -10.48 9.19 -28.55
CA PRO A 246 -10.81 10.63 -28.54
C PRO A 246 -11.29 11.10 -27.17
N ARG A 247 -12.05 10.27 -26.43
CA ARG A 247 -12.49 10.57 -25.07
C ARG A 247 -11.33 10.52 -24.07
N ALA A 248 -10.43 9.55 -24.20
CA ALA A 248 -9.22 9.46 -23.38
C ALA A 248 -8.33 10.70 -23.58
N MET A 249 -8.20 11.19 -24.81
CA MET A 249 -7.45 12.41 -25.13
C MET A 249 -8.10 13.66 -24.52
N GLN A 250 -9.43 13.77 -24.57
CA GLN A 250 -10.16 14.84 -23.90
C GLN A 250 -9.98 14.77 -22.37
N GLY A 251 -10.07 13.57 -21.79
CA GLY A 251 -9.81 13.32 -20.37
C GLY A 251 -8.39 13.72 -19.96
N LEU A 252 -7.39 13.47 -20.81
CA LEU A 252 -6.01 13.90 -20.57
C LEU A 252 -5.88 15.43 -20.57
N ARG A 253 -6.55 16.13 -21.48
CA ARG A 253 -6.57 17.61 -21.51
C ARG A 253 -7.21 18.19 -20.25
N LEU A 254 -8.34 17.64 -19.82
CA LEU A 254 -9.01 18.01 -18.58
C LEU A 254 -8.13 17.73 -17.36
N THR A 255 -7.49 16.56 -17.32
CA THR A 255 -6.54 16.20 -16.26
C THR A 255 -5.39 17.20 -16.20
N ARG A 256 -4.81 17.63 -17.34
CA ARG A 256 -3.74 18.64 -17.33
C ARG A 256 -4.21 19.99 -16.76
N ARG A 257 -5.42 20.43 -17.10
CA ARG A 257 -6.03 21.65 -16.51
C ARG A 257 -6.24 21.48 -15.01
N PHE A 258 -6.86 20.38 -14.59
CA PHE A 258 -7.05 20.04 -13.19
C PHE A 258 -5.72 20.03 -12.42
N LYS A 259 -4.69 19.37 -12.96
CA LYS A 259 -3.34 19.32 -12.37
C LYS A 259 -2.67 20.69 -12.27
N LYS A 260 -3.01 21.65 -13.14
CA LYS A 260 -2.54 23.03 -13.06
C LYS A 260 -3.24 23.78 -11.93
N TYR A 261 -4.56 23.63 -11.79
CA TYR A 261 -5.32 24.22 -10.68
C TYR A 261 -4.94 23.62 -9.32
N THR A 262 -4.71 22.31 -9.25
CA THR A 262 -4.29 21.63 -8.01
C THR A 262 -2.79 21.65 -7.75
N ALA A 263 -2.02 22.43 -8.53
CA ALA A 263 -0.56 22.51 -8.36
C ALA A 263 -0.16 23.04 -6.97
N ILE A 264 -0.95 23.93 -6.39
CA ILE A 264 -0.73 24.50 -5.04
C ILE A 264 -0.71 23.38 -3.99
N PHE A 265 -1.67 22.45 -4.07
CA PHE A 265 -1.74 21.31 -3.15
C PHE A 265 -0.55 20.36 -3.26
N ARG A 266 0.19 20.36 -4.37
CA ARG A 266 1.42 19.56 -4.52
C ARG A 266 2.65 20.19 -3.89
N VAL A 267 2.63 21.48 -3.58
CA VAL A 267 3.76 22.16 -2.95
C VAL A 267 4.05 21.54 -1.58
N VAL A 268 3.00 21.20 -0.82
CA VAL A 268 3.10 20.60 0.52
C VAL A 268 3.84 19.26 0.51
N PRO A 269 3.41 18.22 -0.24
CA PRO A 269 4.17 16.97 -0.32
C PRO A 269 5.54 17.17 -0.99
N GLY A 270 5.67 18.11 -1.93
CA GLY A 270 6.97 18.45 -2.53
C GLY A 270 7.98 18.97 -1.50
N PHE A 271 7.53 19.78 -0.55
CA PHE A 271 8.34 20.25 0.57
C PHE A 271 8.71 19.09 1.51
N GLY A 272 7.74 18.23 1.85
CA GLY A 272 7.97 17.03 2.66
C GLY A 272 9.00 16.08 2.04
N ILE A 273 8.93 15.83 0.73
CA ILE A 273 9.91 15.00 0.02
C ILE A 273 11.30 15.65 0.01
N LYS A 274 11.39 16.98 -0.15
CA LYS A 274 12.68 17.70 -0.08
C LYS A 274 13.30 17.58 1.31
N LEU A 275 12.50 17.78 2.36
CA LEU A 275 12.93 17.66 3.75
C LEU A 275 13.36 16.22 4.07
N GLY A 276 12.56 15.24 3.65
CA GLY A 276 12.86 13.81 3.82
C GLY A 276 14.14 13.39 3.10
N LYS A 277 14.40 13.91 1.89
CA LYS A 277 15.67 13.70 1.18
C LYS A 277 16.85 14.31 1.93
N LEU A 278 16.69 15.50 2.50
CA LEU A 278 17.74 16.19 3.26
C LEU A 278 18.08 15.42 4.54
N LEU A 279 17.06 14.96 5.28
CA LEU A 279 17.21 14.07 6.43
C LEU A 279 17.86 12.74 6.05
N TRP A 280 17.39 12.08 5.01
CA TRP A 280 17.94 10.80 4.54
C TRP A 280 19.39 10.93 4.07
N TRP A 281 19.73 12.02 3.38
CA TRP A 281 21.11 12.29 2.97
C TRP A 281 22.03 12.44 4.17
N LYS A 282 21.57 13.14 5.22
CA LYS A 282 22.30 13.30 6.47
C LYS A 282 22.48 11.96 7.21
N ILE A 283 21.44 11.12 7.26
CA ILE A 283 21.47 9.80 7.92
C ILE A 283 22.33 8.79 7.14
N SER A 284 22.27 8.82 5.81
CA SER A 284 22.98 7.85 4.95
C SER A 284 24.49 8.11 4.81
N ASN A 285 25.07 9.01 5.62
CA ASN A 285 26.51 9.31 5.65
C ASN A 285 27.14 9.49 4.26
N GLY A 286 26.41 10.14 3.34
CA GLY A 286 26.91 10.43 1.99
C GLY A 286 27.14 9.22 1.08
N ARG A 287 26.80 7.99 1.49
CA ARG A 287 26.99 6.77 0.67
C ARG A 287 25.95 6.59 -0.44
N SER A 288 25.11 7.59 -0.70
CA SER A 288 24.13 7.54 -1.79
C SER A 288 24.85 7.57 -3.14
N LYS A 289 25.13 6.38 -3.70
CA LYS A 289 25.74 6.19 -5.01
C LYS A 289 25.00 7.01 -6.07
N LYS A 290 25.79 7.63 -6.97
CA LYS A 290 25.40 8.47 -8.13
C LYS A 290 23.99 8.17 -8.64
N GLY A 291 23.15 9.21 -8.57
CA GLY A 291 21.71 9.14 -8.62
C GLY A 291 21.12 8.48 -9.86
N ARG A 292 19.98 7.82 -9.64
CA ARG A 292 19.08 7.47 -10.73
C ARG A 292 18.58 8.78 -11.34
N ARG A 293 18.80 8.92 -12.65
CA ARG A 293 18.03 9.84 -13.47
C ARG A 293 16.59 9.35 -13.39
N SER A 294 15.76 10.01 -12.57
CA SER A 294 14.31 9.90 -12.77
C SER A 294 14.06 10.18 -14.25
N LEU A 295 13.23 9.38 -14.90
CA LEU A 295 12.80 9.64 -16.27
C LEU A 295 12.11 11.01 -16.31
N ILE A 296 12.91 12.06 -16.49
CA ILE A 296 12.46 13.40 -16.78
C ILE A 296 12.09 13.32 -18.24
N TRP A 297 10.80 13.28 -18.50
CA TRP A 297 10.25 13.45 -19.84
C TRP A 297 10.46 14.90 -20.26
N THR A 298 11.68 15.19 -20.71
CA THR A 298 12.03 16.43 -21.43
C THR A 298 11.95 16.10 -22.91
N ALA A 299 11.35 16.98 -23.72
CA ALA A 299 11.16 16.76 -25.16
C ALA A 299 12.48 16.34 -25.85
N ASP A 300 13.60 16.89 -25.37
CA ASP A 300 14.94 16.65 -25.90
C ASP A 300 15.40 15.19 -25.73
N THR A 301 14.99 14.52 -24.64
CA THR A 301 15.33 13.11 -24.41
C THR A 301 14.59 12.14 -25.34
N GLN A 302 13.43 12.54 -25.89
CA GLN A 302 12.73 11.73 -26.89
C GLN A 302 13.41 11.80 -28.26
N LEU A 303 13.85 12.99 -28.68
CA LEU A 303 14.54 13.20 -29.95
C LEU A 303 15.85 12.39 -30.03
N TYR A 304 16.65 12.40 -28.95
CA TYR A 304 17.89 11.63 -28.90
C TYR A 304 17.67 10.11 -29.00
N ARG A 305 16.59 9.57 -28.40
CA ARG A 305 16.25 8.15 -28.52
C ARG A 305 15.73 7.78 -29.90
N LEU A 306 14.93 8.64 -30.51
CA LEU A 306 14.42 8.42 -31.87
C LEU A 306 15.56 8.35 -32.87
N ASN A 307 16.53 9.28 -32.79
CA ASN A 307 17.71 9.25 -33.67
C ASN A 307 18.56 7.99 -33.48
N ASN A 308 18.72 7.50 -32.24
CA ASN A 308 19.45 6.26 -31.98
C ASN A 308 18.70 5.02 -32.49
N LEU A 309 17.37 4.96 -32.33
CA LEU A 309 16.57 3.86 -32.87
C LEU A 309 16.60 3.84 -34.41
N GLU A 310 16.56 5.00 -35.05
CA GLU A 310 16.67 5.15 -36.50
C GLU A 310 18.06 4.71 -37.01
N SER A 311 19.13 5.02 -36.27
CA SER A 311 20.49 4.55 -36.58
C SER A 311 20.66 3.02 -36.43
N THR A 312 19.88 2.41 -35.53
CA THR A 312 19.94 0.96 -35.29
C THR A 312 19.15 0.20 -36.36
N TYR A 313 18.01 0.76 -36.79
CA TYR A 313 17.19 0.19 -37.86
C TYR A 313 17.86 0.27 -39.22
N THR A 314 18.59 1.36 -39.50
CA THR A 314 19.37 1.52 -40.74
C THR A 314 20.60 0.61 -40.82
N ARG A 315 21.17 0.16 -39.70
CA ARG A 315 22.25 -0.86 -39.68
C ARG A 315 21.76 -2.30 -39.82
N ALA A 316 20.50 -2.56 -39.54
CA ALA A 316 19.92 -3.90 -39.62
C ALA A 316 19.37 -4.23 -41.01
N ARG A 317 19.56 -3.33 -41.99
CA ARG A 317 19.10 -3.43 -43.37
C ARG A 317 20.30 -3.38 -44.30
#